data_AF-A0A3B9Z6D7-F1
#
_entry.id   AF-A0A3B9Z6D7-F1
#
_cell.length_a   1.000
_cell.length_b   1.000
_cell.length_c   1.000
_cell.angle_alpha   90.00
_cell.angle_beta   90.00
_cell.angle_gamma   90.00
#
_symmetry.space_group_name_H-M   'P 1'
#
loop_
_entity.id
_entity.type
_entity.pdbx_description
1 polymer ?
#
loop_
_entity_poly.entity_id
_entity_poly.type
_entity_poly.pdbx_seq_one_letter_code
_entity_poly.pdbx_strand_id
1 'polypeptide(L)'
;MTTRRIMLARLGQAGAMVSLPGLLLAACGEQTPKASPTKAPEAAKGETAKPVAVASTPVPAPAASSTGAPKAGGTIKIALYQEPGNLNPYLNVQNAGNVVRNTIFGGMVRPNEKGEYVPDLAKEVPTTKNGLVSADGKTVTYKLRQDV
;
A
#
# COMPACT_ATOMS: atom_id res chain seq x y z
N MET A 1 -27.71 -30.22 3.29
CA MET A 1 -27.64 -30.56 4.73
C MET A 1 -26.99 -31.92 4.87
N THR A 2 -25.66 -31.99 4.75
CA THR A 2 -24.90 -33.22 4.95
C THR A 2 -23.52 -32.82 5.48
N THR A 3 -23.03 -33.55 6.47
CA THR A 3 -21.60 -33.62 6.83
C THR A 3 -21.08 -32.64 7.89
N ARG A 4 -21.84 -32.40 8.96
CA ARG A 4 -21.30 -31.94 10.27
C ARG A 4 -20.77 -33.13 11.11
N ARG A 5 -19.93 -33.99 10.52
CA ARG A 5 -19.44 -35.23 11.18
C ARG A 5 -17.92 -35.45 11.13
N ILE A 6 -17.12 -34.41 10.86
CA ILE A 6 -15.64 -34.55 10.80
C ILE A 6 -14.93 -33.55 11.73
N MET A 7 -15.51 -33.27 12.90
CA MET A 7 -14.94 -32.35 13.90
C MET A 7 -14.94 -32.94 15.33
N LEU A 8 -14.75 -34.25 15.46
CA LEU A 8 -14.48 -34.90 16.76
C LEU A 8 -13.54 -36.08 16.56
N ALA A 9 -12.26 -35.81 16.34
CA ALA A 9 -11.20 -36.77 16.56
C ALA A 9 -9.93 -36.01 17.00
N ARG A 10 -9.29 -36.51 18.05
CA ARG A 10 -8.06 -36.02 18.73
C ARG A 10 -8.32 -35.27 20.05
N LEU A 11 -8.99 -35.97 20.98
CA LEU A 11 -8.82 -35.76 22.41
C LEU A 11 -7.65 -36.65 22.87
N GLY A 12 -6.61 -36.06 23.48
CA GLY A 12 -5.56 -36.83 24.16
C GLY A 12 -4.16 -36.24 24.11
N GLN A 13 -3.89 -35.19 24.88
CA GLN A 13 -2.65 -35.12 25.64
C GLN A 13 -2.80 -34.16 26.83
N ALA A 14 -2.62 -34.72 28.01
CA ALA A 14 -2.59 -34.02 29.29
C ALA A 14 -1.13 -33.66 29.65
N GLY A 15 -0.97 -32.51 30.31
CA GLY A 15 0.06 -32.29 31.33
C GLY A 15 1.42 -31.76 30.86
N ALA A 16 1.68 -30.48 31.13
CA ALA A 16 2.80 -30.05 31.99
C ALA A 16 2.78 -28.51 32.13
N MET A 17 2.41 -28.06 33.33
CA MET A 17 2.52 -26.69 33.81
C MET A 17 4.01 -26.39 34.05
N VAL A 18 4.61 -25.51 33.25
CA VAL A 18 5.94 -24.95 33.54
C VAL A 18 5.84 -23.43 33.45
N SER A 19 5.55 -22.85 34.61
CA SER A 19 5.81 -21.45 34.93
C SER A 19 7.32 -21.23 35.03
N LEU A 20 7.90 -20.46 34.11
CA LEU A 20 9.27 -19.98 34.20
C LEU A 20 9.26 -18.47 34.50
N PRO A 21 9.87 -18.02 35.63
CA PRO A 21 9.85 -16.64 36.09
C PRO A 21 10.79 -15.75 35.29
N GLY A 22 10.55 -14.44 35.39
CA GLY A 22 11.19 -13.38 34.64
C GLY A 22 12.73 -13.40 34.66
N LEU A 23 13.29 -13.12 33.50
CA LEU A 23 14.69 -12.76 33.32
C LEU A 23 14.75 -11.24 33.08
N LEU A 24 14.92 -10.50 34.17
CA LEU A 24 15.52 -9.17 34.14
C LEU A 24 17.00 -9.35 33.84
N LEU A 25 17.45 -8.99 32.64
CA LEU A 25 18.86 -8.79 32.35
C LEU A 25 19.06 -7.40 31.75
N ALA A 26 19.58 -6.53 32.60
CA ALA A 26 20.12 -5.24 32.24
C ALA A 26 21.25 -5.40 31.23
N ALA A 27 21.15 -4.69 30.11
CA ALA A 27 22.28 -4.39 29.24
C ALA A 27 22.06 -3.01 28.62
N CYS A 28 22.19 -1.97 29.45
CA CYS A 28 22.71 -0.69 28.95
C CYS A 28 24.17 -0.94 28.57
N GLY A 29 24.45 -0.98 27.27
CA GLY A 29 25.78 -0.70 26.77
C GLY A 29 25.89 0.80 26.56
N GLU A 30 26.79 1.45 27.30
CA GLU A 30 27.28 2.79 27.02
C GLU A 30 27.77 2.86 25.57
N GLN A 31 27.07 3.62 24.73
CA GLN A 31 27.68 4.27 23.59
C GLN A 31 27.64 5.77 23.86
N THR A 32 28.82 6.35 24.00
CA THR A 32 29.04 7.77 24.20
C THR A 32 29.21 8.45 22.85
N PRO A 33 28.22 9.20 22.34
CA PRO A 33 28.50 10.36 21.50
C PRO A 33 28.67 11.59 22.38
N LYS A 34 29.89 12.09 22.41
CA LYS A 34 30.28 13.38 22.98
C LYS A 34 29.49 14.51 22.30
N ALA A 35 28.48 15.04 22.98
CA ALA A 35 27.82 16.29 22.60
C ALA A 35 28.33 17.45 23.50
N SER A 36 28.91 18.46 22.86
CA SER A 36 29.29 19.74 23.48
C SER A 36 28.06 20.53 23.97
N PRO A 37 28.21 21.41 24.97
CA PRO A 37 27.08 21.94 25.73
C PRO A 37 26.36 23.02 24.93
N THR A 38 25.04 22.92 24.80
CA THR A 38 24.19 24.07 24.46
C THR A 38 23.07 24.16 25.48
N LYS A 39 23.05 25.34 26.09
CA LYS A 39 22.23 25.85 27.20
C LYS A 39 20.76 25.42 27.11
N ALA A 40 20.27 24.77 28.16
CA ALA A 40 18.85 24.52 28.38
C ALA A 40 18.09 25.83 28.59
N PRO A 41 16.95 26.07 27.92
CA PRO A 41 15.96 27.00 28.40
C PRO A 41 15.17 26.37 29.54
N GLU A 42 14.96 27.20 30.54
CA GLU A 42 14.15 27.02 31.74
C GLU A 42 12.77 26.41 31.45
N ALA A 43 12.36 25.48 32.30
CA ALA A 43 11.07 24.80 32.26
C ALA A 43 9.92 25.82 32.35
N ALA A 44 9.23 26.02 31.23
CA ALA A 44 7.94 26.68 31.24
C ALA A 44 6.91 25.76 31.92
N LYS A 45 6.41 26.24 33.05
CA LYS A 45 5.23 25.77 33.79
C LYS A 45 4.13 25.31 32.84
N GLY A 46 3.53 24.16 33.20
CA GLY A 46 2.39 23.58 32.50
C GLY A 46 1.25 24.57 32.31
N GLU A 47 0.79 24.66 31.07
CA GLU A 47 -0.50 25.23 30.72
C GLU A 47 -1.46 24.07 30.46
N THR A 48 -2.56 24.07 31.21
CA THR A 48 -3.63 23.08 31.16
C THR A 48 -4.31 23.17 29.79
N ALA A 49 -4.06 22.20 28.92
CA ALA A 49 -4.75 22.10 27.65
C ALA A 49 -6.24 21.79 27.88
N LYS A 50 -7.08 22.81 27.68
CA LYS A 50 -8.54 22.69 27.60
C LYS A 50 -8.89 21.66 26.50
N PRO A 51 -9.77 20.68 26.74
CA PRO A 51 -10.10 19.67 25.75
C PRO A 51 -10.69 20.35 24.50
N VAL A 52 -9.98 20.24 23.38
CA VAL A 52 -10.47 20.69 22.08
C VAL A 52 -11.53 19.68 21.66
N ALA A 53 -12.79 20.14 21.59
CA ALA A 53 -13.89 19.33 21.12
C ALA A 53 -13.59 18.85 19.69
N VAL A 54 -13.47 17.53 19.52
CA VAL A 54 -13.36 16.91 18.20
C VAL A 54 -14.73 17.02 17.56
N ALA A 55 -14.94 18.06 16.75
CA ALA A 55 -16.15 18.16 15.94
C ALA A 55 -16.19 16.93 15.03
N SER A 56 -17.15 16.04 15.25
CA SER A 56 -17.41 14.90 14.38
C SER A 56 -17.87 15.43 13.02
N THR A 57 -16.96 15.50 12.06
CA THR A 57 -17.34 15.72 10.66
C THR A 57 -18.18 14.53 10.21
N PRO A 58 -19.42 14.75 9.71
CA PRO A 58 -20.25 13.66 9.25
C PRO A 58 -19.55 12.93 8.09
N VAL A 59 -19.43 11.61 8.22
CA VAL A 59 -18.97 10.75 7.13
C VAL A 59 -20.02 10.83 6.02
N PRO A 60 -19.68 11.24 4.80
CA PRO A 60 -20.64 11.32 3.71
C PRO A 60 -21.23 9.94 3.43
N ALA A 61 -22.56 9.87 3.31
CA ALA A 61 -23.26 8.65 2.96
C ALA A 61 -22.77 8.12 1.60
N PRO A 62 -22.68 6.78 1.41
CA PRO A 62 -22.29 6.20 0.13
C PRO A 62 -23.19 6.71 -0.99
N ALA A 63 -22.59 7.22 -2.06
CA ALA A 63 -23.34 7.67 -3.23
C ALA A 63 -24.12 6.49 -3.84
N ALA A 64 -25.39 6.72 -4.15
CA ALA A 64 -26.24 5.72 -4.81
C ALA A 64 -25.65 5.34 -6.18
N SER A 65 -25.63 4.04 -6.47
CA SER A 65 -25.12 3.50 -7.72
C SER A 65 -25.95 4.00 -8.90
N SER A 66 -25.31 4.66 -9.87
CA SER A 66 -26.00 5.13 -11.09
C SER A 66 -26.37 3.93 -11.97
N THR A 67 -27.66 3.80 -12.30
CA THR A 67 -28.21 2.76 -13.19
C THR A 67 -28.19 3.12 -14.68
N GLY A 68 -27.56 4.23 -15.05
CA GLY A 68 -27.44 4.68 -16.44
C GLY A 68 -26.24 4.07 -17.16
N ALA A 69 -26.34 3.94 -18.49
CA ALA A 69 -25.19 3.60 -19.33
C ALA A 69 -24.05 4.62 -19.13
N PRO A 70 -22.77 4.18 -19.15
CA PRO A 70 -21.64 5.07 -18.99
C PRO A 70 -21.68 6.15 -20.07
N LYS A 71 -21.63 7.43 -19.66
CA LYS A 71 -21.53 8.55 -20.59
C LYS A 71 -20.07 8.69 -21.03
N ALA A 72 -19.86 8.84 -22.34
CA ALA A 72 -18.55 9.17 -22.88
C ALA A 72 -18.21 10.65 -22.57
N GLY A 73 -16.97 10.89 -22.15
CA GLY A 73 -16.50 12.22 -21.78
C GLY A 73 -16.96 12.70 -20.39
N GLY A 74 -16.72 13.97 -20.09
CA GLY A 74 -17.03 14.60 -18.81
C GLY A 74 -15.81 14.78 -17.90
N THR A 75 -16.07 15.18 -16.64
CA THR A 75 -15.02 15.44 -15.65
C THR A 75 -15.20 14.53 -14.45
N ILE A 76 -14.14 13.79 -14.11
CA ILE A 76 -14.05 13.02 -12.87
C ILE A 76 -13.23 13.84 -11.87
N LYS A 77 -13.78 14.06 -10.67
CA LYS A 77 -13.08 14.70 -9.56
C LYS A 77 -12.74 13.64 -8.52
N ILE A 78 -11.45 13.43 -8.28
CA ILE A 78 -10.94 12.43 -7.32
C ILE A 78 -10.25 13.18 -6.18
N ALA A 79 -10.71 12.97 -4.95
CA ALA A 79 -10.03 13.48 -3.77
C ALA A 79 -8.88 12.53 -3.38
N LEU A 80 -7.68 13.08 -3.19
CA LEU A 80 -6.53 12.34 -2.68
C LEU A 80 -6.31 12.70 -1.21
N TYR A 81 -5.95 11.71 -0.40
CA TYR A 81 -5.78 11.89 1.06
C TYR A 81 -4.50 12.65 1.44
N GLN A 82 -3.54 12.75 0.52
CA GLN A 82 -2.31 13.52 0.66
C GLN A 82 -1.88 14.09 -0.69
N GLU A 83 -1.07 15.15 -0.67
CA GLU A 83 -0.52 15.79 -1.87
C GLU A 83 0.66 14.97 -2.46
N PRO A 84 0.80 14.88 -3.79
CA PRO A 84 1.96 14.25 -4.43
C PRO A 84 3.23 15.09 -4.27
N GLY A 85 4.23 14.60 -3.54
CA GLY A 85 5.47 15.32 -3.31
C GLY A 85 6.40 15.41 -4.53
N ASN A 86 6.23 14.54 -5.52
CA ASN A 86 6.97 14.59 -6.79
C ASN A 86 6.26 13.78 -7.90
N LEU A 87 6.34 14.25 -9.15
CA LEU A 87 5.76 13.58 -10.33
C LEU A 87 6.80 12.93 -11.25
N ASN A 88 8.11 13.07 -10.98
CA ASN A 88 9.13 12.30 -11.67
C ASN A 88 8.96 10.80 -11.34
N PRO A 89 8.67 9.93 -12.33
CA PRO A 89 8.36 8.52 -12.09
C PRO A 89 9.52 7.74 -11.47
N TYR A 90 10.76 8.21 -11.61
CA TYR A 90 11.95 7.57 -11.05
C TYR A 90 12.21 7.97 -9.59
N LEU A 91 11.67 9.10 -9.13
CA LEU A 91 11.88 9.61 -7.77
C LEU A 91 10.64 9.47 -6.89
N ASN A 92 9.46 9.19 -7.47
CA ASN A 92 8.23 9.06 -6.70
C ASN A 92 8.17 7.72 -5.95
N VAL A 93 7.94 7.80 -4.64
CA VAL A 93 7.71 6.64 -3.75
C VAL A 93 6.33 6.67 -3.09
N GLN A 94 5.52 7.69 -3.37
CA GLN A 94 4.24 7.92 -2.70
C GLN A 94 3.06 7.38 -3.52
N ASN A 95 2.05 6.84 -2.82
CA ASN A 95 0.82 6.37 -3.44
C ASN A 95 0.03 7.50 -4.12
N ALA A 96 -0.08 8.68 -3.50
CA ALA A 96 -0.72 9.83 -4.14
C ALA A 96 -0.05 10.21 -5.48
N GLY A 97 1.29 10.18 -5.52
CA GLY A 97 2.06 10.35 -6.77
C GLY A 97 1.80 9.23 -7.77
N ASN A 98 1.64 7.98 -7.33
CA ASN A 98 1.31 6.86 -8.23
C ASN A 98 -0.06 7.04 -8.91
N VAL A 99 -1.07 7.54 -8.17
CA VAL A 99 -2.41 7.80 -8.71
C VAL A 99 -2.36 8.85 -9.81
N VAL A 100 -1.65 9.96 -9.58
CA VAL A 100 -1.49 11.01 -10.59
C VAL A 100 -0.64 10.51 -11.76
N ARG A 101 0.50 9.84 -11.50
CA ARG A 101 1.40 9.31 -12.53
C ARG A 101 0.68 8.44 -13.56
N ASN A 102 -0.22 7.57 -13.11
CA ASN A 102 -0.97 6.67 -13.99
C ASN A 102 -1.94 7.40 -14.94
N THR A 103 -2.18 8.69 -14.76
CA THR A 103 -3.01 9.52 -15.67
C THR A 103 -2.18 10.26 -16.72
N ILE A 104 -0.87 10.39 -16.52
CA ILE A 104 0.04 11.18 -17.38
C ILE A 104 1.09 10.33 -18.09
N PHE A 105 1.40 9.13 -17.59
CA PHE A 105 2.36 8.20 -18.19
C PHE A 105 1.73 6.85 -18.51
N GLY A 106 2.05 6.30 -19.67
CA GLY A 106 1.74 4.93 -20.07
C GLY A 106 2.87 3.95 -19.73
N GLY A 107 2.51 2.69 -19.49
CA GLY A 107 3.44 1.57 -19.37
C GLY A 107 3.54 0.77 -20.66
N MET A 108 4.45 -0.21 -20.74
CA MET A 108 4.41 -1.17 -21.86
C MET A 108 3.15 -2.04 -21.78
N VAL A 109 2.86 -2.53 -20.58
CA VAL A 109 1.65 -3.28 -20.20
C VAL A 109 1.13 -2.71 -18.89
N ARG A 110 -0.17 -2.92 -18.62
CA ARG A 110 -0.80 -2.49 -17.37
C ARG A 110 -1.75 -3.57 -16.85
N PRO A 111 -1.99 -3.66 -15.53
CA PRO A 111 -3.04 -4.51 -15.00
C PRO A 111 -4.43 -3.93 -15.35
N ASN A 112 -5.40 -4.82 -15.59
CA ASN A 112 -6.82 -4.50 -15.63
C ASN A 112 -7.46 -4.64 -14.22
N GLU A 113 -8.77 -4.44 -14.12
CA GLU A 113 -9.53 -4.53 -12.87
C GLU A 113 -9.52 -5.92 -12.24
N LYS A 114 -9.19 -6.96 -13.02
CA LYS A 114 -9.03 -8.35 -12.57
C LYS A 114 -7.58 -8.68 -12.19
N GLY A 115 -6.66 -7.73 -12.33
CA GLY A 115 -5.23 -7.95 -12.12
C GLY A 115 -4.52 -8.68 -13.27
N GLU A 116 -5.16 -8.84 -14.42
CA GLU A 116 -4.56 -9.43 -15.61
C GLU A 116 -3.79 -8.36 -16.38
N TYR A 117 -2.60 -8.69 -16.88
CA TYR A 117 -1.85 -7.75 -17.73
C TYR A 117 -2.48 -7.64 -19.11
N VAL A 118 -2.73 -6.39 -19.51
CA VAL A 118 -3.22 -6.02 -20.84
C VAL A 118 -2.23 -5.07 -21.51
N PRO A 119 -2.22 -5.00 -22.86
CA PRO A 119 -1.37 -4.07 -23.57
C PRO A 119 -1.71 -2.61 -23.20
N ASP A 120 -0.67 -1.82 -22.99
CA ASP A 120 -0.75 -0.36 -22.97
C ASP A 120 0.06 0.15 -24.17
N LEU A 121 1.23 0.76 -24.01
CA LEU A 121 2.04 1.22 -25.17
C LEU A 121 2.56 0.08 -26.07
N ALA A 122 2.66 -1.14 -25.54
CA ALA A 122 2.97 -2.32 -26.33
C ALA A 122 1.76 -2.78 -27.17
N LYS A 123 2.02 -3.40 -28.31
CA LYS A 123 1.02 -4.00 -29.19
C LYS A 123 0.38 -5.25 -28.59
N GLU A 124 1.16 -6.05 -27.87
CA GLU A 124 0.73 -7.29 -27.23
C GLU A 124 1.55 -7.51 -25.95
N VAL A 125 0.99 -8.27 -25.00
CA VAL A 125 1.72 -8.66 -23.79
C VAL A 125 2.78 -9.71 -24.17
N PRO A 126 4.07 -9.50 -23.83
CA PRO A 126 5.08 -10.51 -24.09
C PRO A 126 4.83 -11.77 -23.26
N THR A 127 4.88 -12.92 -23.93
CA THR A 127 4.79 -14.23 -23.28
C THR A 127 5.80 -15.19 -23.91
N THR A 128 6.03 -16.33 -23.27
CA THR A 128 6.81 -17.42 -23.89
C THR A 128 6.05 -18.05 -25.07
N LYS A 129 4.72 -18.09 -25.01
CA LYS A 129 3.86 -18.71 -26.04
C LYS A 129 3.89 -17.95 -27.38
N ASN A 130 3.95 -16.62 -27.35
CA ASN A 130 4.08 -15.79 -28.56
C ASN A 130 5.55 -15.51 -28.93
N GLY A 131 6.52 -16.17 -28.26
CA GLY A 131 7.95 -16.06 -28.57
C GLY A 131 8.57 -14.71 -28.23
N LEU A 132 7.85 -13.80 -27.56
CA LEU A 132 8.38 -12.49 -27.18
C LEU A 132 9.16 -12.53 -25.87
N VAL A 133 8.99 -13.59 -25.08
CA VAL A 133 9.88 -13.93 -23.97
C VAL A 133 10.70 -15.13 -24.42
N SER A 134 12.04 -15.03 -24.34
CA SER A 134 12.93 -16.13 -24.66
C SER A 134 12.67 -17.34 -23.76
N ALA A 135 13.01 -18.54 -24.24
CA ALA A 135 12.79 -19.78 -23.48
C ALA A 135 13.52 -19.79 -22.13
N ASP A 136 14.65 -19.09 -22.02
CA ASP A 136 15.41 -18.91 -20.78
C ASP A 136 14.94 -17.74 -19.91
N GLY A 137 13.95 -16.97 -20.37
CA GLY A 137 13.35 -15.82 -19.65
C GLY A 137 14.23 -14.58 -19.56
N LYS A 138 15.39 -14.55 -20.22
CA LYS A 138 16.37 -13.44 -20.10
C LYS A 138 16.17 -12.33 -21.13
N THR A 139 15.41 -12.59 -22.19
CA THR A 139 15.10 -11.62 -23.23
C THR A 139 13.60 -11.42 -23.29
N VAL A 140 13.16 -10.16 -23.19
CA VAL A 140 11.77 -9.76 -23.36
C VAL A 140 11.70 -8.72 -24.47
N THR A 141 10.95 -9.03 -25.52
CA THR A 141 10.77 -8.15 -26.68
C THR A 141 9.40 -7.50 -26.62
N TYR A 142 9.37 -6.18 -26.56
CA TYR A 142 8.14 -5.40 -26.69
C TYR A 142 8.04 -4.85 -28.11
N LYS A 143 6.92 -5.15 -28.78
CA LYS A 143 6.54 -4.46 -30.02
C LYS A 143 5.67 -3.27 -29.63
N LEU A 144 6.01 -2.06 -30.06
CA LEU A 144 5.20 -0.87 -29.79
C LEU A 144 4.00 -0.81 -30.74
N ARG A 145 2.90 -0.20 -30.27
CA ARG A 145 1.82 0.22 -31.18
C ARG A 145 2.36 1.26 -32.18
N GLN A 146 1.66 1.45 -33.29
CA GLN A 146 2.09 2.38 -34.36
C GLN A 146 1.41 3.75 -34.25
N ASP A 147 0.48 3.89 -33.30
CA ASP A 147 -0.39 5.04 -33.09
C ASP A 147 -0.02 5.82 -31.81
N VAL A 148 1.18 5.58 -31.28
CA VAL A 148 1.71 6.20 -30.04
C VAL A 148 2.78 7.23 -30.34
#